data_AF-A0A5C5BRI7-F1
#
_entry.id   AF-A0A5C5BRI7-F1
#
_cell.length_a   1.000
_cell.length_b   1.000
_cell.length_c   1.000
_cell.angle_alpha   90.00
_cell.angle_beta   90.00
_cell.angle_gamma   90.00
#
_symmetry.space_group_name_H-M   'P 1'
#
loop_
_entity.id
_entity.type
_entity.pdbx_description
1 polymer ?
#
loop_
_entity_poly.entity_id
_entity_poly.type
_entity_poly.pdbx_seq_one_letter_code
_entity_poly.pdbx_strand_id
1 'polypeptide(L)'
;MADEATTEAIEPTQAGPQTEPHGEGAQKPATDWKAEARKWEARAKENKGAAETHATEAEKAKEAADRAKAEAEAAKAEADRLKAEKAREEAVKEAARTAGVDAELLALMAGDAPEQIAANAGLLKAKIAALPIYPAVSDSGAGASPAISKDQIMGIKDPVERIKQIAAHAELFKN
;
A
#
# COMPACT_ATOMS: atom_id res chain seq x y z
N MET A 1 -29.12 -70.57 -18.79
CA MET A 1 -28.04 -71.56 -18.65
C MET A 1 -27.21 -71.10 -17.46
N ALA A 2 -27.55 -71.44 -16.22
CA ALA A 2 -27.64 -72.78 -15.66
C ALA A 2 -26.35 -73.56 -15.95
N ASP A 3 -25.51 -73.71 -14.93
CA ASP A 3 -25.05 -75.03 -14.48
C ASP A 3 -24.57 -74.93 -13.02
N GLU A 4 -25.36 -75.57 -12.14
CA GLU A 4 -24.94 -76.14 -10.85
C GLU A 4 -23.91 -77.25 -11.17
N ALA A 5 -22.98 -77.69 -10.32
CA ALA A 5 -23.21 -78.35 -9.05
C ALA A 5 -21.84 -78.85 -8.52
N THR A 6 -21.66 -78.90 -7.21
CA THR A 6 -21.19 -80.10 -6.52
C THR A 6 -21.46 -79.93 -5.04
N THR A 7 -22.59 -80.51 -4.65
CA THR A 7 -22.95 -80.91 -3.30
C THR A 7 -22.19 -82.19 -2.99
N GLU A 8 -21.45 -82.23 -1.89
CA GLU A 8 -21.26 -83.46 -1.14
C GLU A 8 -21.81 -83.26 0.28
N ALA A 9 -22.99 -83.81 0.48
CA ALA A 9 -23.54 -84.15 1.77
C ALA A 9 -23.06 -85.56 2.13
N ILE A 10 -22.54 -85.72 3.35
CA ILE A 10 -22.45 -87.01 4.03
C ILE A 10 -23.16 -86.85 5.38
N GLU A 11 -24.29 -87.52 5.48
CA GLU A 11 -25.19 -87.66 6.63
C GLU A 11 -24.96 -89.07 7.27
N PRO A 12 -25.72 -89.53 8.27
CA PRO A 12 -25.65 -89.32 9.72
C PRO A 12 -25.35 -90.65 10.49
N THR A 13 -25.24 -90.66 11.84
CA THR A 13 -25.53 -91.81 12.77
C THR A 13 -25.08 -91.45 14.20
N GLN A 14 -26.00 -91.05 15.09
CA GLN A 14 -26.80 -91.79 16.12
C GLN A 14 -26.27 -91.71 17.57
N ALA A 15 -27.06 -91.00 18.40
CA ALA A 15 -27.57 -91.31 19.75
C ALA A 15 -26.70 -92.12 20.74
N GLY A 16 -26.18 -91.51 21.81
CA GLY A 16 -26.78 -91.46 23.18
C GLY A 16 -25.71 -91.92 24.23
N PRO A 17 -25.78 -91.65 25.56
CA PRO A 17 -26.91 -91.18 26.37
C PRO A 17 -26.66 -89.86 27.16
N GLN A 18 -27.74 -89.35 27.75
CA GLN A 18 -27.79 -88.28 28.75
C GLN A 18 -26.74 -88.43 29.86
N THR A 19 -26.05 -87.33 30.13
CA THR A 19 -25.68 -86.91 31.49
C THR A 19 -25.69 -85.39 31.53
N GLU A 20 -26.71 -84.82 32.15
CA GLU A 20 -26.69 -83.42 32.59
C GLU A 20 -25.59 -83.24 33.63
N PRO A 21 -24.70 -82.24 33.50
CA PRO A 21 -24.28 -81.47 34.64
C PRO A 21 -25.21 -80.26 34.72
N HIS A 22 -26.20 -80.31 35.61
CA HIS A 22 -26.76 -79.08 36.15
C HIS A 22 -25.57 -78.29 36.74
N GLY A 23 -25.16 -77.23 36.04
CA GLY A 23 -24.01 -76.40 36.38
C GLY A 23 -24.11 -75.06 35.67
N GLU A 24 -24.67 -74.09 36.38
CA GLU A 24 -24.67 -72.64 36.12
C GLU A 24 -25.21 -72.20 34.75
N GLY A 25 -26.51 -71.88 34.75
CA GLY A 25 -27.09 -70.99 33.76
C GLY A 25 -26.34 -69.65 33.74
N ALA A 26 -25.46 -69.46 32.77
CA ALA A 26 -25.05 -68.13 32.32
C ALA A 26 -26.24 -67.51 31.56
N GLN A 27 -27.27 -67.16 32.32
CA GLN A 27 -28.37 -66.33 31.88
C GLN A 27 -27.73 -65.02 31.44
N LYS A 28 -27.72 -64.72 30.12
CA LYS A 28 -27.32 -63.38 29.64
C LYS A 28 -28.07 -62.37 30.52
N PRO A 29 -27.37 -61.42 31.17
CA PRO A 29 -28.04 -60.49 32.05
C PRO A 29 -29.17 -59.83 31.27
N ALA A 30 -30.39 -59.91 31.78
CA ALA A 30 -31.53 -59.25 31.16
C ALA A 30 -31.20 -57.76 31.04
N THR A 31 -31.02 -57.29 29.81
CA THR A 31 -30.59 -55.91 29.54
C THR A 31 -31.59 -54.94 30.17
N ASP A 32 -31.14 -54.15 31.13
CA ASP A 32 -31.95 -53.06 31.69
C ASP A 32 -32.03 -51.92 30.67
N TRP A 33 -33.08 -51.96 29.85
CA TRP A 33 -33.37 -50.95 28.84
C TRP A 33 -33.56 -49.54 29.42
N LYS A 34 -33.94 -49.41 30.69
CA LYS A 34 -34.08 -48.11 31.35
C LYS A 34 -32.72 -47.53 31.72
N ALA A 35 -31.80 -48.38 32.19
CA ALA A 35 -30.42 -47.98 32.41
C ALA A 35 -29.72 -47.59 31.10
N GLU A 36 -29.98 -48.34 30.01
CA GLU A 36 -29.40 -48.03 28.70
C GLU A 36 -29.96 -46.73 28.10
N ALA A 37 -31.28 -46.50 28.21
CA ALA A 37 -31.89 -45.23 27.81
C ALA A 37 -31.28 -44.01 28.52
N ARG A 38 -30.99 -44.10 29.83
CA ARG A 38 -30.31 -43.02 30.56
C ARG A 38 -28.89 -42.77 30.08
N LYS A 39 -28.14 -43.82 29.72
CA LYS A 39 -26.79 -43.66 29.13
C LYS A 39 -26.85 -42.94 27.79
N TRP A 40 -27.85 -43.26 26.96
CA TRP A 40 -28.05 -42.62 25.66
C TRP A 40 -28.46 -41.16 25.82
N GLU A 41 -29.32 -40.85 26.78
CA GLU A 41 -29.69 -39.46 27.11
C GLU A 41 -28.47 -38.65 27.56
N ALA A 42 -27.64 -39.21 28.44
CA ALA A 42 -26.40 -38.57 28.89
C ALA A 42 -25.44 -38.31 27.72
N ARG A 43 -25.20 -39.30 26.86
CA ARG A 43 -24.37 -39.15 25.65
C ARG A 43 -24.94 -38.14 24.66
N ALA A 44 -26.26 -38.12 24.46
CA ALA A 44 -26.89 -37.17 23.56
C ALA A 44 -26.73 -35.73 24.07
N LYS A 45 -26.83 -35.52 25.39
CA LYS A 45 -26.62 -34.21 26.01
C LYS A 45 -25.17 -33.75 25.91
N GLU A 46 -24.22 -34.65 26.15
CA GLU A 46 -22.78 -34.37 25.99
C GLU A 46 -22.45 -34.03 24.53
N ASN A 47 -22.90 -34.86 23.58
CA ASN A 47 -22.68 -34.62 22.15
C ASN A 47 -23.31 -33.31 21.69
N LYS A 48 -24.50 -32.95 22.20
CA LYS A 48 -25.13 -31.67 21.90
C LYS A 48 -24.28 -30.50 22.42
N GLY A 49 -23.78 -30.58 23.66
CA GLY A 49 -22.90 -29.54 24.21
C GLY A 49 -21.58 -29.42 23.43
N ALA A 50 -20.99 -30.55 23.03
CA ALA A 50 -19.81 -30.57 22.17
C ALA A 50 -20.08 -29.96 20.77
N ALA A 51 -21.25 -30.22 20.18
CA ALA A 51 -21.63 -29.64 18.90
C ALA A 51 -21.85 -28.11 18.99
N GLU A 52 -22.49 -27.63 20.05
CA GLU A 52 -22.73 -26.19 20.28
C GLU A 52 -21.43 -25.42 20.51
N THR A 53 -20.49 -26.00 21.26
CA THR A 53 -19.16 -25.42 21.48
C THR A 53 -18.36 -25.37 20.20
N HIS A 54 -18.29 -26.48 19.44
CA HIS A 54 -17.64 -26.49 18.13
C HIS A 54 -18.26 -25.50 17.14
N ALA A 55 -19.59 -25.38 17.10
CA ALA A 55 -20.25 -24.40 16.24
C ALA A 55 -19.85 -22.97 16.62
N THR A 56 -19.81 -22.66 17.92
CA THR A 56 -19.40 -21.35 18.42
C THR A 56 -17.94 -21.04 18.08
N GLU A 57 -17.05 -22.00 18.24
CA GLU A 57 -15.63 -21.85 17.90
C GLU A 57 -15.41 -21.70 16.40
N ALA A 58 -16.14 -22.46 15.58
CA ALA A 58 -16.09 -22.36 14.12
C ALA A 58 -16.54 -20.97 13.65
N GLU A 59 -17.60 -20.41 14.22
CA GLU A 59 -18.05 -19.06 13.89
C GLU A 59 -17.02 -18.00 14.31
N LYS A 60 -16.43 -18.10 15.51
CA LYS A 60 -15.35 -17.20 15.94
C LYS A 60 -14.13 -17.30 15.04
N ALA A 61 -13.76 -18.51 14.61
CA ALA A 61 -12.64 -18.73 13.72
C ALA A 61 -12.88 -18.11 12.34
N LYS A 62 -14.10 -18.21 11.81
CA LYS A 62 -14.49 -17.54 10.56
C LYS A 62 -14.42 -16.02 10.70
N GLU A 63 -15.00 -15.45 11.77
CA GLU A 63 -14.96 -14.01 11.98
C GLU A 63 -13.52 -13.48 12.12
N ALA A 64 -12.66 -14.23 12.83
CA ALA A 64 -11.24 -13.90 12.93
C ALA A 64 -10.52 -13.99 11.58
N ALA A 65 -10.83 -15.00 10.77
CA ALA A 65 -10.27 -15.15 9.42
C ALA A 65 -10.72 -14.02 8.48
N ASP A 66 -12.00 -13.65 8.51
CA ASP A 66 -12.54 -12.55 7.71
C ASP A 66 -11.91 -11.21 8.11
N ARG A 67 -11.73 -10.96 9.41
CA ARG A 67 -11.02 -9.79 9.92
C ARG A 67 -9.57 -9.75 9.46
N ALA A 68 -8.85 -10.86 9.62
CA ALA A 68 -7.45 -10.96 9.18
C ALA A 68 -7.32 -10.74 7.66
N LYS A 69 -8.27 -11.24 6.88
CA LYS A 69 -8.31 -11.01 5.43
C LYS A 69 -8.56 -9.54 5.09
N ALA A 70 -9.51 -8.89 5.77
CA ALA A 70 -9.78 -7.47 5.57
C ALA A 70 -8.55 -6.60 5.92
N GLU A 71 -7.88 -6.90 7.03
CA GLU A 71 -6.65 -6.23 7.43
C GLU A 71 -5.50 -6.46 6.43
N ALA A 72 -5.36 -7.68 5.92
CA ALA A 72 -4.35 -8.00 4.91
C ALA A 72 -4.58 -7.25 3.59
N GLU A 73 -5.83 -7.16 3.13
CA GLU A 73 -6.18 -6.38 1.92
C GLU A 73 -5.97 -4.87 2.14
N ALA A 74 -6.31 -4.34 3.32
CA ALA A 74 -6.05 -2.94 3.66
C ALA A 74 -4.54 -2.65 3.69
N ALA A 75 -3.75 -3.50 4.32
CA ALA A 75 -2.29 -3.37 4.35
C ALA A 75 -1.67 -3.47 2.95
N LYS A 76 -2.20 -4.35 2.09
CA LYS A 76 -1.77 -4.47 0.70
C LYS A 76 -2.10 -3.22 -0.11
N ALA A 77 -3.31 -2.67 0.04
CA ALA A 77 -3.71 -1.43 -0.63
C ALA A 77 -2.83 -0.24 -0.22
N GLU A 78 -2.50 -0.12 1.08
CA GLU A 78 -1.56 0.89 1.58
C GLU A 78 -0.16 0.70 0.99
N ALA A 79 0.34 -0.54 0.96
CA ALA A 79 1.64 -0.85 0.37
C ALA A 79 1.69 -0.52 -1.13
N ASP A 80 0.62 -0.81 -1.87
CA ASP A 80 0.52 -0.50 -3.30
C ASP A 80 0.41 1.01 -3.54
N ARG A 81 -0.30 1.76 -2.68
CA ARG A 81 -0.32 3.23 -2.72
C ARG A 81 1.08 3.82 -2.53
N LEU A 82 1.79 3.37 -1.50
CA LEU A 82 3.15 3.86 -1.20
C LEU A 82 4.15 3.51 -2.31
N LYS A 83 4.01 2.34 -2.94
CA LYS A 83 4.83 1.97 -4.10
C LYS A 83 4.52 2.85 -5.30
N ALA A 84 3.25 3.12 -5.58
CA ALA A 84 2.84 3.99 -6.68
C ALA A 84 3.34 5.43 -6.47
N GLU A 85 3.26 5.94 -5.24
CA GLU A 85 3.78 7.26 -4.87
C GLU A 85 5.30 7.34 -5.10
N LYS A 86 6.07 6.36 -4.62
CA LYS A 86 7.52 6.29 -4.86
C LYS A 86 7.86 6.18 -6.36
N ALA A 87 7.13 5.36 -7.11
CA ALA A 87 7.35 5.22 -8.54
C ALA A 87 7.07 6.54 -9.27
N ARG A 88 6.03 7.27 -8.86
CA ARG A 88 5.71 8.61 -9.37
C ARG A 88 6.81 9.61 -9.03
N GLU A 89 7.27 9.65 -7.77
CA GLU A 89 8.35 10.55 -7.35
C GLU A 89 9.62 10.34 -8.18
N GLU A 90 10.03 9.09 -8.38
CA GLU A 90 11.20 8.77 -9.20
C GLU A 90 10.99 9.15 -10.67
N ALA A 91 9.80 8.92 -11.24
CA ALA A 91 9.46 9.36 -12.58
C ALA A 91 9.49 10.89 -12.72
N VAL A 92 9.00 11.63 -11.72
CA VAL A 92 9.07 13.11 -11.68
C VAL A 92 10.51 13.57 -11.61
N LYS A 93 11.34 13.00 -10.73
CA LYS A 93 12.77 13.36 -10.62
C LYS A 93 13.51 13.11 -11.94
N GLU A 94 13.28 11.97 -12.57
CA GLU A 94 13.90 11.62 -13.85
C GLU A 94 13.47 12.55 -14.98
N ALA A 95 12.16 12.81 -15.10
CA ALA A 95 11.61 13.70 -16.11
C ALA A 95 12.08 15.14 -15.91
N ALA A 96 12.10 15.63 -14.67
CA ALA A 96 12.60 16.95 -14.32
C ALA A 96 14.08 17.10 -14.69
N ARG A 97 14.92 16.12 -14.31
CA ARG A 97 16.34 16.08 -14.65
C ARG A 97 16.56 16.09 -16.17
N THR A 98 15.80 15.27 -16.91
CA THR A 98 15.91 15.16 -18.37
C THR A 98 15.47 16.43 -19.08
N ALA A 99 14.38 17.06 -18.63
CA ALA A 99 13.89 18.30 -19.22
C ALA A 99 14.71 19.52 -18.80
N GLY A 100 15.40 19.46 -17.66
CA GLY A 100 16.12 20.59 -17.04
C GLY A 100 15.17 21.56 -16.33
N VAL A 101 14.11 21.04 -15.72
CA VAL A 101 13.10 21.82 -14.99
C VAL A 101 13.11 21.46 -13.51
N ASP A 102 12.49 22.30 -12.69
CA ASP A 102 12.40 22.06 -11.25
C ASP A 102 11.48 20.85 -10.94
N ALA A 103 11.97 19.94 -10.11
CA ALA A 103 11.27 18.70 -9.78
C ALA A 103 10.10 18.92 -8.81
N GLU A 104 10.20 19.88 -7.88
CA GLU A 104 9.13 20.21 -6.95
C GLU A 104 7.95 20.84 -7.69
N LEU A 105 8.24 21.77 -8.61
CA LEU A 105 7.23 22.38 -9.46
C LEU A 105 6.56 21.35 -10.39
N LEU A 106 7.32 20.41 -10.94
CA LEU A 106 6.76 19.33 -11.74
C LEU A 106 5.90 18.37 -10.90
N ALA A 107 6.29 18.08 -9.66
CA ALA A 107 5.54 17.20 -8.75
C ALA A 107 4.13 17.73 -8.44
N LEU A 108 3.96 19.06 -8.40
CA LEU A 108 2.68 19.74 -8.19
C LEU A 108 1.73 19.65 -9.40
N MET A 109 2.23 19.24 -10.58
CA MET A 109 1.41 19.09 -11.78
C MET A 109 0.62 17.77 -11.74
N ALA A 110 -0.59 17.80 -12.29
CA ALA A 110 -1.45 16.62 -12.40
C ALA A 110 -0.87 15.60 -13.39
N GLY A 111 -0.99 14.32 -13.05
CA GLY A 111 -0.50 13.21 -13.88
C GLY A 111 0.28 12.21 -13.04
N ASP A 112 -0.06 10.94 -13.23
CA ASP A 112 0.53 9.81 -12.51
C ASP A 112 1.29 8.88 -13.46
N ALA A 113 0.90 8.85 -14.74
CA ALA A 113 1.57 8.05 -15.75
C ALA A 113 2.92 8.70 -16.15
N PRO A 114 3.99 7.92 -16.35
CA PRO A 114 5.29 8.43 -16.78
C PRO A 114 5.23 9.32 -18.02
N GLU A 115 4.36 8.98 -18.98
CA GLU A 115 4.17 9.72 -20.22
C GLU A 115 3.54 11.11 -19.96
N GLN A 116 2.59 11.19 -19.02
CA GLN A 116 1.97 12.46 -18.62
C GLN A 116 2.98 13.34 -17.90
N ILE A 117 3.79 12.76 -17.01
CA ILE A 117 4.86 13.46 -16.29
C ILE A 117 5.90 14.00 -17.27
N ALA A 118 6.32 13.21 -18.26
CA ALA A 118 7.24 13.64 -19.30
C ALA A 118 6.66 14.76 -20.18
N ALA A 119 5.38 14.65 -20.57
CA ALA A 119 4.69 15.69 -21.32
C ALA A 119 4.61 17.00 -20.52
N ASN A 120 4.29 16.92 -19.22
CA ASN A 120 4.27 18.07 -18.32
C ASN A 120 5.66 18.72 -18.18
N ALA A 121 6.71 17.92 -18.06
CA ALA A 121 8.09 18.42 -18.01
C ALA A 121 8.46 19.18 -19.30
N GLY A 122 8.07 18.64 -20.46
CA GLY A 122 8.23 19.31 -21.76
C GLY A 122 7.45 20.61 -21.87
N LEU A 123 6.19 20.63 -21.39
CA LEU A 123 5.37 21.83 -21.36
C LEU A 123 5.96 22.91 -20.44
N LEU A 124 6.44 22.51 -19.26
CA LEU A 124 7.07 23.41 -18.31
C LEU A 124 8.34 24.02 -18.91
N LYS A 125 9.19 23.21 -19.54
CA LYS A 125 10.37 23.67 -20.27
C LYS A 125 10.01 24.69 -21.35
N ALA A 126 9.00 24.39 -22.18
CA ALA A 126 8.56 25.28 -23.24
C ALA A 126 8.04 26.61 -22.69
N LYS A 127 7.28 26.59 -21.59
CA LYS A 127 6.79 27.78 -20.91
C LYS A 127 7.92 28.62 -20.33
N ILE A 128 8.88 28.01 -19.65
CA ILE A 128 10.06 28.71 -19.10
C ILE A 128 10.87 29.36 -20.23
N ALA A 129 11.09 28.66 -21.34
CA ALA A 129 11.81 29.20 -22.49
C ALA A 129 11.06 30.34 -23.20
N ALA A 130 9.73 30.36 -23.13
CA ALA A 130 8.90 31.41 -23.72
C ALA A 130 8.77 32.65 -22.84
N LEU A 131 9.17 32.59 -21.56
CA LEU A 131 9.19 33.78 -20.71
C LEU A 131 10.23 34.76 -21.26
N PRO A 132 9.89 36.06 -21.38
CA PRO A 132 10.87 37.06 -21.75
C PRO A 132 11.93 37.12 -20.64
N ILE A 133 13.07 36.48 -20.89
CA ILE A 133 14.27 36.69 -20.09
C ILE A 133 14.66 38.14 -20.38
N TYR A 134 14.26 39.05 -19.49
CA TYR A 134 14.86 40.38 -19.46
C TYR A 134 16.37 40.18 -19.55
N PRO A 135 17.08 40.95 -20.40
CA PRO A 135 18.50 40.75 -20.54
C PRO A 135 19.11 40.76 -19.14
N ALA A 136 19.83 39.69 -18.81
CA ALA A 136 20.84 39.75 -17.78
C ALA A 136 21.89 40.71 -18.33
N VAL A 137 21.59 42.01 -18.21
CA VAL A 137 22.57 43.06 -18.38
C VAL A 137 23.58 42.72 -17.32
N SER A 138 24.72 42.11 -17.70
CA SER A 138 25.93 42.34 -16.93
C SER A 138 25.96 43.83 -16.76
N ASP A 139 25.91 44.33 -15.52
CA ASP A 139 25.98 45.75 -15.25
C ASP A 139 27.37 46.24 -15.72
N SER A 140 27.51 46.39 -17.03
CA SER A 140 28.68 46.87 -17.74
C SER A 140 28.68 48.39 -17.63
N GLY A 141 28.40 48.89 -16.42
CA GLY A 141 28.32 50.31 -16.08
C GLY A 141 27.11 51.05 -16.64
N ALA A 142 26.05 50.38 -17.11
CA ALA A 142 24.85 51.09 -17.57
C ALA A 142 24.06 51.74 -16.41
N GLY A 143 24.35 51.34 -15.16
CA GLY A 143 23.92 52.03 -13.95
C GLY A 143 24.90 53.11 -13.43
N ALA A 144 26.06 53.31 -14.08
CA ALA A 144 26.94 54.40 -13.71
C ALA A 144 26.23 55.72 -14.02
N SER A 145 25.86 56.46 -12.97
CA SER A 145 25.35 57.82 -13.12
C SER A 145 26.29 58.60 -14.03
N PRO A 146 25.78 59.35 -15.02
CA PRO A 146 26.64 60.05 -15.97
C PRO A 146 27.64 60.89 -15.18
N ALA A 147 28.93 60.72 -15.49
CA ALA A 147 29.98 61.50 -14.86
C ALA A 147 29.64 62.99 -15.02
N ILE A 148 29.62 63.73 -13.91
CA ILE A 148 29.25 65.14 -13.89
C ILE A 148 30.12 65.90 -14.90
N SER A 149 29.49 66.60 -15.85
CA SER A 149 30.22 67.34 -16.88
C SER A 149 30.60 68.75 -16.42
N LYS A 150 31.60 69.34 -17.09
CA LYS A 150 32.03 70.74 -16.88
C LYS A 150 30.85 71.72 -16.97
N ASP A 151 29.97 71.51 -17.96
CA ASP A 151 28.80 72.37 -18.20
C ASP A 151 27.75 72.21 -17.11
N GLN A 152 27.56 70.99 -16.58
CA GLN A 152 26.65 70.75 -15.46
C GLN A 152 27.13 71.46 -14.19
N ILE A 153 28.44 71.45 -13.92
CA ILE A 153 29.03 72.17 -12.77
C ILE A 153 28.88 73.69 -12.96
N MET A 154 29.16 74.21 -14.15
CA MET A 154 29.04 75.64 -14.43
C MET A 154 27.58 76.13 -14.39
N GLY A 155 26.63 75.25 -14.72
CA GLY A 155 25.18 75.49 -14.64
C GLY A 155 24.61 75.49 -13.22
N ILE A 156 25.38 75.13 -12.19
CA ILE A 156 24.96 75.24 -10.79
C ILE A 156 24.69 76.72 -10.46
N LYS A 157 23.46 77.01 -10.03
CA LYS A 157 22.98 78.37 -9.80
C LYS A 157 23.62 79.03 -8.56
N ASP A 158 23.95 78.23 -7.55
CA ASP A 158 24.65 78.70 -6.34
C ASP A 158 26.16 78.85 -6.62
N PRO A 159 26.73 80.06 -6.50
CA PRO A 159 28.15 80.28 -6.80
C PRO A 159 29.11 79.58 -5.82
N VAL A 160 28.74 79.39 -4.55
CA VAL A 160 29.61 78.75 -3.56
C VAL A 160 29.66 77.25 -3.83
N GLU A 161 28.49 76.64 -4.08
CA GLU A 161 28.41 75.22 -4.41
C GLU A 161 29.07 74.92 -5.76
N ARG A 162 28.93 75.81 -6.74
CA ARG A 162 29.66 75.70 -8.01
C ARG A 162 31.17 75.66 -7.81
N ILE A 163 31.75 76.57 -7.04
CA ILE A 163 33.21 76.60 -6.79
C ILE A 163 33.65 75.32 -6.07
N LYS A 164 32.86 74.84 -5.11
CA LYS A 164 33.13 73.59 -4.39
C LYS A 164 33.14 72.39 -5.34
N GLN A 165 32.20 72.31 -6.27
CA GLN A 165 32.14 71.25 -7.28
C GLN A 165 33.25 71.39 -8.34
N ILE A 166 33.64 72.60 -8.72
CA ILE A 166 34.83 72.85 -9.56
C ILE A 166 36.09 72.33 -8.87
N ALA A 167 36.24 72.58 -7.56
CA ALA A 167 37.40 72.09 -6.81
C ALA A 167 37.39 70.56 -6.64
N ALA A 168 36.22 69.97 -6.37
CA ALA A 168 36.04 68.53 -6.25
C ALA A 168 36.28 67.79 -7.58
N HIS A 169 35.99 68.44 -8.70
CA HIS A 169 36.18 67.92 -10.05
C HIS A 169 37.21 68.75 -10.84
N ALA A 170 38.31 69.16 -10.19
CA ALA A 170 39.31 70.05 -10.79
C ALA A 170 39.93 69.47 -12.08
N GLU A 171 39.96 68.15 -12.22
CA GLU A 171 40.41 67.43 -13.41
C GLU A 171 39.61 67.80 -14.68
N LEU A 172 38.36 68.27 -14.55
CA LEU A 172 37.53 68.72 -15.69
C LEU A 172 37.82 70.18 -16.11
N PHE A 173 38.59 70.91 -15.32
CA PHE A 173 38.87 72.34 -15.50
C PHE A 173 40.36 72.66 -15.71
N LYS A 174 41.22 71.65 -15.57
CA LYS A 174 42.63 71.70 -15.97
C LYS A 174 42.71 71.29 -17.45
N ASN A 175 43.26 72.16 -18.29
CA ASN A 175 43.67 71.81 -19.66
C ASN A 175 45.13 71.35 -19.64
#